data_AF-A0A7S3PJD5-F1
#
_entry.id   AF-A0A7S3PJD5-F1
#
_cell.length_a   1.000
_cell.length_b   1.000
_cell.length_c   1.000
_cell.angle_alpha   90.00
_cell.angle_beta   90.00
_cell.angle_gamma   90.00
#
_symmetry.space_group_name_H-M   'P 1'
#
loop_
_entity.id
_entity.type
_entity.pdbx_description
1 polymer ?
#
loop_
_entity_poly.entity_id
_entity_poly.type
_entity_poly.pdbx_seq_one_letter_code
_entity_poly.pdbx_strand_id
1 'polypeptide(L)'
;RVTEIVKDCEYVIHNSGIAHWESNGKVVGELSEKVFKDMRDEYEVNGLAPLRMLDALVRNSVLKRGGKFGVITSRMGSIADGSGKYYGYRGSKAYLNMTMNMAAKDLASSGVAVGILHPGMVATDMTAAFGGGISAEESANGIWDKMQNVLNTSNTGTFWHACTGEIIPW
;
A
#
# COMPACT_ATOMS: atom_id res chain seq x y z
N ARG A 1 -8.52 -24.21 -5.41
CA ARG A 1 -7.67 -24.76 -6.49
C ARG A 1 -7.29 -23.60 -7.39
N VAL A 2 -6.01 -23.34 -7.61
CA VAL A 2 -5.56 -22.41 -8.65
C VAL A 2 -5.75 -23.13 -9.99
N THR A 3 -6.57 -22.58 -10.88
CA THR A 3 -6.96 -23.20 -12.14
C THR A 3 -6.09 -22.74 -13.31
N GLU A 4 -5.41 -21.61 -13.16
CA GLU A 4 -4.52 -21.03 -14.16
C GLU A 4 -3.53 -20.08 -13.49
N ILE A 5 -2.31 -19.98 -14.02
CA ILE A 5 -1.32 -18.96 -13.64
C ILE A 5 -1.12 -18.07 -14.86
N VAL A 6 -1.63 -16.85 -14.78
CA VAL A 6 -1.33 -15.81 -15.77
C VAL A 6 0.16 -15.50 -15.70
N LYS A 7 0.83 -15.49 -16.85
CA LYS A 7 2.23 -15.06 -16.98
C LYS A 7 2.29 -13.70 -17.64
N ASP A 8 3.45 -13.05 -17.56
CA ASP A 8 3.75 -11.80 -18.26
C ASP A 8 2.81 -10.64 -17.90
N CYS A 9 2.33 -10.58 -16.66
CA CYS A 9 1.50 -9.49 -16.17
C CYS A 9 2.26 -8.16 -16.29
N GLU A 10 1.63 -7.19 -16.94
CA GLU A 10 2.20 -5.85 -17.12
C GLU A 10 2.02 -4.96 -15.89
N TYR A 11 0.85 -5.08 -15.24
CA TYR A 11 0.45 -4.30 -14.09
C TYR A 11 -0.05 -5.24 -13.00
N VAL A 12 0.41 -5.02 -11.77
CA VAL A 12 -0.13 -5.69 -10.58
C VAL A 12 -0.40 -4.61 -9.54
N ILE A 13 -1.58 -4.63 -8.92
CA ILE A 13 -1.94 -3.69 -7.85
C ILE A 13 -2.35 -4.50 -6.62
N HIS A 14 -1.57 -4.40 -5.54
CA HIS A 14 -1.90 -4.99 -4.26
C HIS A 14 -2.82 -4.03 -3.47
N ASN A 15 -4.12 -4.30 -3.52
CA ASN A 15 -5.13 -3.52 -2.83
C ASN A 15 -5.46 -4.01 -1.40
N SER A 16 -5.35 -5.32 -1.16
CA SER A 16 -5.85 -5.92 0.08
C SER A 16 -5.20 -5.33 1.33
N GLY A 17 -6.01 -5.09 2.36
CA GLY A 17 -5.58 -4.60 3.65
C GLY A 17 -6.70 -4.62 4.68
N ILE A 18 -6.33 -4.55 5.96
CA ILE A 18 -7.24 -4.55 7.11
C ILE A 18 -6.95 -3.38 8.04
N ALA A 19 -7.93 -3.01 8.86
CA ALA A 19 -7.78 -2.06 9.94
C ALA A 19 -8.68 -2.44 11.14
N HIS A 20 -8.12 -2.49 12.33
CA HIS A 20 -8.84 -2.82 13.57
C HIS A 20 -9.21 -1.53 14.34
N TRP A 21 -10.13 -0.74 13.80
CA TRP A 21 -10.45 0.60 14.31
C TRP A 21 -10.92 0.65 15.76
N GLU A 22 -11.74 -0.31 16.19
CA GLU A 22 -12.29 -0.35 17.55
C GLU A 22 -11.22 -0.49 18.63
N SER A 23 -10.07 -1.08 18.28
CA SER A 23 -8.97 -1.32 19.21
C SER A 23 -7.82 -0.31 19.04
N ASN A 24 -7.75 0.39 17.90
CA ASN A 24 -6.58 1.17 17.51
C ASN A 24 -6.62 2.67 17.86
N GLY A 25 -7.69 3.18 18.49
CA GLY A 25 -7.73 4.56 18.99
C GLY A 25 -6.99 4.80 20.32
N LYS A 26 -6.44 3.74 20.92
CA LYS A 26 -5.82 3.74 22.25
C LYS A 26 -4.44 4.41 22.25
N VAL A 27 -4.09 5.02 23.38
CA VAL A 27 -2.79 5.68 23.58
C VAL A 27 -1.87 4.83 24.46
N VAL A 28 -0.59 5.24 24.56
CA VAL A 28 0.36 4.65 25.51
C VAL A 28 -0.23 4.67 26.93
N GLY A 29 -0.19 3.52 27.61
CA GLY A 29 -0.87 3.31 28.90
C GLY A 29 -2.24 2.65 28.80
N GLU A 30 -2.87 2.67 27.62
CA GLU A 30 -4.17 2.01 27.35
C GLU A 30 -4.03 0.76 26.46
N LEU A 31 -2.82 0.42 26.04
CA LEU A 31 -2.55 -0.70 25.13
C LEU A 31 -2.69 -2.03 25.88
N SER A 32 -3.58 -2.88 25.39
CA SER A 32 -3.81 -4.23 25.92
C SER A 32 -3.22 -5.31 25.02
N GLU A 33 -3.13 -6.55 25.51
CA GLU A 33 -2.69 -7.69 24.68
C GLU A 33 -3.56 -7.90 23.43
N LYS A 34 -4.85 -7.60 23.51
CA LYS A 34 -5.72 -7.62 22.33
C LYS A 34 -5.26 -6.60 21.29
N VAL A 35 -4.95 -5.38 21.72
CA VAL A 35 -4.45 -4.32 20.83
C VAL A 35 -3.15 -4.75 20.16
N PHE A 36 -2.19 -5.33 20.91
CA PHE A 36 -0.96 -5.83 20.32
C PHE A 36 -1.18 -7.01 19.35
N LYS A 37 -2.17 -7.86 19.60
CA LYS A 37 -2.57 -8.91 18.65
C LYS A 37 -3.09 -8.30 17.35
N ASP A 38 -4.01 -7.34 17.43
CA ASP A 38 -4.57 -6.67 16.26
C ASP A 38 -3.48 -5.94 15.45
N MET A 39 -2.48 -5.34 16.12
CA MET A 39 -1.32 -4.75 15.44
C MET A 39 -0.51 -5.79 14.66
N ARG A 40 -0.28 -6.98 15.23
CA ARG A 40 0.44 -8.06 14.52
C ARG A 40 -0.31 -8.53 13.29
N ASP A 41 -1.63 -8.66 13.38
CA ASP A 41 -2.48 -9.03 12.24
C ASP A 41 -2.38 -7.97 11.12
N GLU A 42 -2.41 -6.68 11.48
CA GLU A 42 -2.21 -5.57 10.53
C GLU A 42 -0.81 -5.57 9.90
N TYR A 43 0.24 -5.85 10.66
CA TYR A 43 1.61 -5.93 10.13
C TYR A 43 1.78 -7.08 9.13
N GLU A 44 1.20 -8.24 9.42
CA GLU A 44 1.24 -9.39 8.52
C GLU A 44 0.50 -9.08 7.20
N VAL A 45 -0.74 -8.60 7.30
CA VAL A 45 -1.61 -8.41 6.13
C VAL A 45 -1.26 -7.16 5.32
N ASN A 46 -1.05 -6.01 5.97
CA ASN A 46 -0.80 -4.76 5.26
C ASN A 46 0.67 -4.56 4.92
N GLY A 47 1.59 -5.14 5.69
CA GLY A 47 3.02 -4.91 5.58
C GLY A 47 3.75 -6.06 4.88
N LEU A 48 3.76 -7.24 5.51
CA LEU A 48 4.57 -8.36 5.04
C LEU A 48 3.97 -9.04 3.79
N ALA A 49 2.65 -9.21 3.72
CA ALA A 49 2.01 -9.91 2.61
C ALA A 49 2.27 -9.26 1.23
N PRO A 50 2.22 -7.92 1.04
CA PRO A 50 2.59 -7.28 -0.22
C PRO A 50 4.02 -7.58 -0.66
N LEU A 51 4.98 -7.57 0.27
CA LEU A 51 6.38 -7.90 -0.03
C LEU A 51 6.54 -9.36 -0.43
N ARG A 52 5.88 -10.28 0.29
CA ARG A 52 5.86 -11.71 -0.06
C ARG A 52 5.23 -11.95 -1.44
N MET A 53 4.18 -11.21 -1.77
CA MET A 53 3.54 -11.28 -3.09
C MET A 53 4.49 -10.79 -4.18
N LEU A 54 5.11 -9.63 -4.01
CA LEU A 54 6.07 -9.09 -4.98
C LEU A 54 7.24 -10.06 -5.21
N ASP A 55 7.84 -10.57 -4.13
CA ASP A 55 8.92 -11.56 -4.19
C ASP A 55 8.49 -12.82 -4.96
N ALA A 56 7.30 -13.36 -4.68
CA ALA A 56 6.77 -14.52 -5.39
C ALA A 56 6.52 -14.24 -6.88
N LEU A 57 5.96 -13.06 -7.22
CA LEU A 57 5.68 -12.68 -8.61
C LEU A 57 6.96 -12.53 -9.44
N VAL A 58 8.00 -11.95 -8.85
CA VAL A 58 9.31 -11.76 -9.49
C VAL A 58 10.02 -13.11 -9.63
N ARG A 59 10.11 -13.91 -8.56
CA ARG A 59 10.77 -15.22 -8.58
C ARG A 59 10.17 -16.18 -9.60
N ASN A 60 8.86 -16.09 -9.82
CA ASN A 60 8.15 -16.96 -10.77
C ASN A 60 7.96 -16.33 -12.16
N SER A 61 8.58 -15.17 -12.43
CA SER A 61 8.44 -14.45 -13.71
C SER A 61 6.98 -14.20 -14.12
N VAL A 62 6.10 -13.99 -13.13
CA VAL A 62 4.70 -13.61 -13.37
C VAL A 62 4.62 -12.13 -13.69
N LEU A 63 5.34 -11.29 -12.93
CA LEU A 63 5.51 -9.88 -13.26
C LEU A 63 6.58 -9.76 -14.34
N LYS A 64 6.20 -9.21 -15.50
CA LYS A 64 7.14 -9.10 -16.62
C LYS A 64 8.28 -8.13 -16.31
N ARG A 65 9.43 -8.32 -16.98
CA ARG A 65 10.48 -7.28 -17.02
C ARG A 65 9.91 -5.99 -17.61
N GLY A 66 10.22 -4.85 -17.00
CA GLY A 66 9.60 -3.57 -17.35
C GLY A 66 8.15 -3.41 -16.90
N GLY A 67 7.60 -4.37 -16.15
CA GLY A 67 6.25 -4.29 -15.58
C GLY A 67 6.15 -3.29 -14.42
N LYS A 68 4.95 -3.12 -13.88
CA LYS A 68 4.68 -2.19 -12.79
C LYS A 68 3.94 -2.87 -11.65
N PHE A 69 4.40 -2.61 -10.42
CA PHE A 69 3.81 -3.13 -9.21
C PHE A 69 3.35 -1.98 -8.30
N GLY A 70 2.05 -1.84 -8.11
CA GLY A 70 1.46 -0.83 -7.23
C GLY A 70 1.04 -1.44 -5.90
N VAL A 71 1.20 -0.70 -4.81
CA VAL A 71 0.59 -1.03 -3.52
C VAL A 71 -0.34 0.08 -3.06
N ILE A 72 -1.48 -0.30 -2.49
CA ILE A 72 -2.41 0.64 -1.86
C ILE A 72 -2.02 0.83 -0.39
N THR A 73 -1.40 1.96 -0.11
CA THR A 73 -1.02 2.40 1.22
C THR A 73 -1.99 3.47 1.76
N SER A 74 -1.58 4.27 2.73
CA SER A 74 -2.34 5.40 3.25
C SER A 74 -1.41 6.55 3.62
N ARG A 75 -1.88 7.80 3.49
CA ARG A 75 -1.23 8.97 4.10
C ARG A 75 -0.99 8.76 5.60
N MET A 76 -1.79 7.92 6.26
CA MET A 76 -1.56 7.55 7.66
C MET A 76 -0.22 6.83 7.92
N GLY A 77 0.38 6.24 6.89
CA GLY A 77 1.72 5.65 6.95
C GLY A 77 2.85 6.67 6.73
N SER A 78 2.53 7.94 6.48
CA SER A 78 3.51 9.02 6.48
C SER A 78 3.89 9.37 7.93
N ILE A 79 5.18 9.37 8.23
CA ILE A 79 5.74 9.77 9.51
C ILE A 79 5.73 11.29 9.62
N ALA A 80 6.05 12.00 8.53
CA ALA A 80 6.05 13.46 8.46
C ALA A 80 4.64 14.05 8.64
N ASP A 81 3.61 13.44 8.04
CA ASP A 81 2.20 13.82 8.22
C ASP A 81 1.57 13.09 9.43
N GLY A 82 2.38 12.41 10.24
CA GLY A 82 1.94 11.55 11.33
C GLY A 82 1.18 12.32 12.40
N SER A 83 0.13 11.68 12.93
CA SER A 83 -0.49 12.07 14.20
C SER A 83 -0.52 10.85 15.12
N GLY A 84 -0.60 11.07 16.44
CA GLY A 84 -0.63 9.97 17.41
C GLY A 84 -1.82 9.03 17.24
N LYS A 85 -1.83 7.92 18.01
CA LYS A 85 -2.83 6.82 17.96
C LYS A 85 -2.75 5.99 16.68
N TYR A 86 -3.54 4.92 16.60
CA TYR A 86 -3.62 4.01 15.45
C TYR A 86 -2.27 3.37 15.08
N TYR A 87 -1.44 3.07 16.09
CA TYR A 87 -0.05 2.62 15.89
C TYR A 87 0.07 1.37 15.02
N GLY A 88 -0.90 0.45 15.10
CA GLY A 88 -0.95 -0.75 14.25
C GLY A 88 -1.11 -0.40 12.78
N TYR A 89 -2.26 0.18 12.41
CA TYR A 89 -2.54 0.57 11.03
C TYR A 89 -1.47 1.52 10.46
N ARG A 90 -1.10 2.59 11.19
CA ARG A 90 -0.06 3.54 10.78
C ARG A 90 1.29 2.86 10.59
N GLY A 91 1.73 2.09 11.58
CA GLY A 91 3.00 1.35 11.53
C GLY A 91 3.03 0.35 10.38
N SER A 92 1.91 -0.33 10.10
CA SER A 92 1.79 -1.30 9.01
C SER A 92 1.97 -0.64 7.64
N LYS A 93 1.38 0.55 7.45
CA LYS A 93 1.49 1.32 6.20
C LYS A 93 2.85 2.01 6.07
N ALA A 94 3.46 2.46 7.16
CA ALA A 94 4.84 2.96 7.16
C ALA A 94 5.85 1.85 6.82
N TYR A 95 5.67 0.64 7.38
CA TYR A 95 6.47 -0.53 7.02
C TYR A 95 6.30 -0.89 5.53
N LEU A 96 5.08 -0.89 5.01
CA LEU A 96 4.80 -1.09 3.59
C LEU A 96 5.53 -0.05 2.72
N ASN A 97 5.46 1.23 3.09
CA ASN A 97 6.12 2.33 2.38
C ASN A 97 7.64 2.11 2.32
N MET A 98 8.26 1.82 3.46
CA MET A 98 9.69 1.56 3.57
C MET A 98 10.11 0.37 2.70
N THR A 99 9.41 -0.77 2.84
CA THR A 99 9.77 -2.00 2.13
C THR A 99 9.59 -1.88 0.63
N MET A 100 8.54 -1.21 0.16
CA MET A 100 8.34 -0.98 -1.28
C MET A 100 9.33 0.02 -1.86
N ASN A 101 9.76 1.04 -1.10
CA ASN A 101 10.83 1.93 -1.53
C ASN A 101 12.16 1.18 -1.71
N MET A 102 12.48 0.23 -0.82
CA MET A 102 13.68 -0.59 -0.96
C MET A 102 13.55 -1.59 -2.11
N ALA A 103 12.42 -2.28 -2.24
CA ALA A 103 12.17 -3.20 -3.34
C ALA A 103 12.26 -2.52 -4.72
N ALA A 104 11.83 -1.26 -4.82
CA ALA A 104 11.99 -0.46 -6.04
C ALA A 104 13.45 -0.34 -6.50
N LYS A 105 14.40 -0.24 -5.55
CA LYS A 105 15.83 -0.12 -5.82
C LYS A 105 16.40 -1.46 -6.28
N ASP A 106 16.03 -2.55 -5.60
CA ASP A 106 16.46 -3.91 -5.96
C ASP A 106 15.99 -4.28 -7.37
N LEU A 107 14.80 -3.82 -7.76
CA LEU A 107 14.18 -4.10 -9.05
C LEU A 107 14.67 -3.21 -10.20
N ALA A 108 15.51 -2.21 -9.95
CA ALA A 108 15.96 -1.26 -10.97
C ALA A 108 16.58 -1.95 -12.21
N SER A 109 17.38 -3.00 -12.00
CA SER A 109 18.03 -3.76 -13.09
C SER A 109 17.05 -4.58 -13.96
N SER A 110 15.86 -4.88 -13.43
CA SER A 110 14.79 -5.59 -14.14
C SER A 110 13.86 -4.64 -14.91
N GLY A 111 13.99 -3.33 -14.69
CA GLY A 111 13.12 -2.30 -15.24
C GLY A 111 11.72 -2.26 -14.61
N VAL A 112 11.46 -3.06 -13.57
CA VAL A 112 10.16 -3.05 -12.88
C VAL A 112 10.03 -1.78 -12.04
N ALA A 113 8.93 -1.05 -12.23
CA ALA A 113 8.62 0.14 -11.44
C ALA A 113 7.64 -0.18 -10.30
N VAL A 114 7.85 0.41 -9.13
CA VAL A 114 7.04 0.19 -7.92
C VAL A 114 6.33 1.49 -7.54
N GLY A 115 5.01 1.47 -7.48
CA GLY A 115 4.17 2.60 -7.08
C GLY A 115 3.66 2.45 -5.66
N ILE A 116 3.83 3.48 -4.83
CA ILE A 116 3.29 3.51 -3.46
C ILE A 116 2.16 4.54 -3.46
N LEU A 117 0.92 4.08 -3.35
CA LEU A 117 -0.25 4.90 -3.69
C LEU A 117 -1.18 5.05 -2.49
N HIS A 118 -1.39 6.29 -2.04
CA HIS A 118 -2.52 6.63 -1.18
C HIS A 118 -3.77 6.84 -2.05
N PRO A 119 -4.85 6.09 -1.83
CA PRO A 119 -6.04 6.13 -2.68
C PRO A 119 -6.91 7.38 -2.48
N GLY A 120 -6.56 8.28 -1.56
CA GLY A 120 -7.47 9.27 -1.01
C GLY A 120 -8.31 8.69 0.13
N MET A 121 -9.14 9.54 0.77
CA MET A 121 -10.19 9.07 1.67
C MET A 121 -11.35 8.60 0.80
N VAL A 122 -11.43 7.31 0.50
CA VAL A 122 -12.47 6.73 -0.37
C VAL A 122 -13.66 6.35 0.48
N ALA A 123 -14.88 6.68 0.08
CA ALA A 123 -16.09 6.28 0.81
C ALA A 123 -16.33 4.76 0.71
N THR A 124 -15.90 4.01 1.74
CA THR A 124 -16.00 2.54 1.86
C THR A 124 -16.35 2.16 3.29
N ASP A 125 -16.67 0.88 3.55
CA ASP A 125 -16.88 0.39 4.92
C ASP A 125 -15.70 0.67 5.85
N MET A 126 -14.47 0.62 5.33
CA MET A 126 -13.24 0.89 6.08
C MET A 126 -13.14 2.35 6.55
N THR A 127 -13.73 3.29 5.82
CA THR A 127 -13.65 4.74 6.09
C THR A 127 -14.96 5.34 6.57
N ALA A 128 -16.04 4.54 6.67
CA ALA A 128 -17.36 4.99 7.08
C ALA A 128 -17.34 5.75 8.42
N ALA A 129 -16.44 5.37 9.32
CA ALA A 129 -16.23 6.03 10.62
C ALA A 129 -15.63 7.45 10.54
N PHE A 130 -15.07 7.86 9.39
CA PHE A 130 -14.34 9.13 9.22
C PHE A 130 -15.08 10.17 8.37
N GLY A 131 -16.30 9.86 7.91
CA GLY A 131 -17.20 10.84 7.30
C GLY A 131 -16.89 11.16 5.83
N GLY A 132 -17.39 10.32 4.93
CA GLY A 132 -17.39 10.58 3.49
C GLY A 132 -16.00 10.65 2.85
N GLY A 133 -15.95 10.90 1.56
CA GLY A 133 -14.72 10.80 0.77
C GLY A 133 -15.00 10.87 -0.72
N ILE A 134 -13.95 10.67 -1.52
CA ILE A 134 -14.10 10.48 -2.97
C ILE A 134 -14.79 9.14 -3.27
N SER A 135 -15.35 9.02 -4.47
CA SER A 135 -15.95 7.75 -4.89
C SER A 135 -14.89 6.68 -5.16
N ALA A 136 -15.28 5.40 -5.07
CA ALA A 136 -14.39 4.29 -5.43
C ALA A 136 -13.95 4.38 -6.90
N GLU A 137 -14.83 4.86 -7.78
CA GLU A 137 -14.53 5.09 -9.19
C GLU A 137 -13.46 6.19 -9.38
N GLU A 138 -13.61 7.33 -8.70
CA GLU A 138 -12.63 8.42 -8.74
C GLU A 138 -11.25 7.96 -8.23
N SER A 139 -11.24 7.22 -7.13
CA SER A 139 -10.01 6.64 -6.57
C SER A 139 -9.35 5.65 -7.52
N ALA A 140 -10.13 4.71 -8.07
CA ALA A 140 -9.64 3.71 -9.01
C ALA A 140 -9.07 4.34 -10.28
N ASN A 141 -9.73 5.36 -10.82
CA ASN A 141 -9.25 6.11 -11.98
C ASN A 141 -7.92 6.82 -11.67
N GLY A 142 -7.80 7.45 -10.50
CA GLY A 142 -6.55 8.07 -10.07
C GLY A 142 -5.41 7.05 -9.91
N ILE A 143 -5.67 5.91 -9.28
CA ILE A 143 -4.70 4.82 -9.11
C ILE A 143 -4.24 4.32 -10.48
N TRP A 144 -5.19 4.06 -11.38
CA TRP A 144 -4.89 3.55 -12.71
C TRP A 144 -4.08 4.54 -13.54
N ASP A 145 -4.42 5.83 -13.51
CA ASP A 145 -3.64 6.88 -14.17
C ASP A 145 -2.19 6.93 -13.65
N LYS A 146 -1.98 6.87 -12.32
CA LYS A 146 -0.63 6.83 -11.77
C LYS A 146 0.14 5.60 -12.23
N MET A 147 -0.50 4.44 -12.24
CA MET A 147 0.14 3.21 -12.70
C MET A 147 0.46 3.25 -14.19
N GLN A 148 -0.44 3.73 -15.04
CA GLN A 148 -0.29 3.68 -16.49
C GLN A 148 0.61 4.81 -17.01
N ASN A 149 0.33 6.05 -16.63
CA ASN A 149 0.83 7.24 -17.30
C ASN A 149 1.96 7.97 -16.54
N VAL A 150 2.03 7.81 -15.21
CA VAL A 150 3.00 8.57 -14.39
C VAL A 150 4.17 7.72 -13.93
N LEU A 151 3.89 6.53 -13.37
CA LEU A 151 4.91 5.65 -12.81
C LEU A 151 5.83 5.11 -13.91
N ASN A 152 7.13 5.26 -13.70
CA ASN A 152 8.19 4.77 -14.57
C ASN A 152 9.47 4.50 -13.75
N THR A 153 10.53 4.03 -14.41
CA THR A 153 11.77 3.65 -13.74
C THR A 153 12.52 4.82 -13.09
N SER A 154 12.33 6.05 -13.55
CA SER A 154 12.98 7.25 -12.97
C SER A 154 12.32 7.73 -11.67
N ASN A 155 11.04 7.42 -11.47
CA ASN A 155 10.28 7.82 -10.28
C ASN A 155 9.80 6.62 -9.45
N THR A 156 10.32 5.42 -9.71
CA THR A 156 9.98 4.21 -8.96
C THR A 156 10.25 4.38 -7.45
N GLY A 157 9.42 3.77 -6.60
CA GLY A 157 9.56 3.82 -5.15
C GLY A 157 9.15 5.14 -4.51
N THR A 158 8.41 5.99 -5.21
CA THR A 158 7.88 7.26 -4.68
C THR A 158 6.45 7.10 -4.17
N PHE A 159 6.07 7.93 -3.20
CA PHE A 159 4.78 7.87 -2.51
C PHE A 159 3.84 8.98 -3.01
N TRP A 160 2.70 8.61 -3.60
CA TRP A 160 1.78 9.53 -4.25
C TRP A 160 0.38 9.49 -3.64
N HIS A 161 -0.27 10.65 -3.61
CA HIS A 161 -1.73 10.71 -3.59
C HIS A 161 -2.26 10.41 -5.00
N ALA A 162 -3.07 9.37 -5.14
CA ALA A 162 -3.50 8.84 -6.43
C ALA A 162 -4.30 9.86 -7.26
N CYS A 163 -5.24 10.57 -6.65
CA CYS A 163 -6.11 11.51 -7.36
C CYS A 163 -5.45 12.88 -7.62
N THR A 164 -4.76 13.46 -6.64
CA THR A 164 -4.16 14.81 -6.79
C THR A 164 -2.79 14.79 -7.48
N GLY A 165 -2.10 13.64 -7.47
CA GLY A 165 -0.72 13.52 -7.95
C GLY A 165 0.32 14.15 -7.02
N GLU A 166 -0.08 14.59 -5.83
CA GLU A 166 0.84 15.07 -4.80
C GLU A 166 1.82 13.97 -4.37
N ILE A 167 3.10 14.30 -4.25
CA ILE A 167 4.07 13.42 -3.61
C ILE A 167 3.93 13.60 -2.10
N ILE A 168 3.57 12.52 -1.41
CA ILE A 168 3.39 12.51 0.04
C ILE A 168 4.76 12.29 0.70
N PRO A 169 5.13 13.08 1.72
CA PRO A 169 6.37 12.86 2.45
C PRO A 169 6.35 11.53 3.21
N TRP A 170 7.52 10.99 3.49
CA TRP A 170 7.66 9.71 4.21
C TRP A 170 7.11 9.72 5.61
#